data_AF-A0A2M7TNV7-F1
#
_entry.id   AF-A0A2M7TNV7-F1
#
_cell.length_a   1.000
_cell.length_b   1.000
_cell.length_c   1.000
_cell.angle_alpha   90.00
_cell.angle_beta   90.00
_cell.angle_gamma   90.00
#
_symmetry.space_group_name_H-M   'P 1'
#
loop_
_entity.id
_entity.type
_entity.pdbx_description
1 polymer ?
#
loop_
_entity_poly.entity_id
_entity_poly.type
_entity_poly.pdbx_seq_one_letter_code
_entity_poly.pdbx_strand_id
1 'polypeptide(L)'
;MIFDSLKQRGVQLGELKKMRDEALRIQRELAAEKIEIEEDDIKIVVSGDQKVQSLEIQGEAQSRLIEVLNKALKRSQEVAARKVQQMSGGLSGLLGK
;
A
#
# COMPACT_ATOMS: atom_id res chain seq x y z
N MET A 1 -17.37 -35.73 -6.65
CA MET A 1 -17.68 -34.46 -7.36
C MET A 1 -18.11 -33.34 -6.41
N ILE A 2 -19.32 -33.34 -5.80
CA ILE A 2 -19.75 -32.23 -4.90
C ILE A 2 -18.91 -32.12 -3.62
N PHE A 3 -18.51 -33.26 -3.03
CA PHE A 3 -17.71 -33.30 -1.80
C PHE A 3 -16.26 -32.80 -2.01
N ASP A 4 -15.67 -33.10 -3.18
CA ASP A 4 -14.33 -32.63 -3.55
C ASP A 4 -14.30 -31.12 -3.78
N SER A 5 -15.35 -30.55 -4.40
CA SER A 5 -15.48 -29.10 -4.59
C SER A 5 -15.63 -28.33 -3.27
N LEU A 6 -16.35 -28.88 -2.29
CA LEU A 6 -16.49 -28.27 -0.97
C LEU A 6 -15.18 -28.29 -0.19
N LYS A 7 -14.44 -29.40 -0.29
CA LYS A 7 -13.10 -29.53 0.30
C LYS A 7 -12.11 -28.57 -0.37
N GLN A 8 -12.13 -28.46 -1.70
CA GLN A 8 -11.31 -27.50 -2.45
C GLN A 8 -11.61 -26.04 -2.06
N ARG A 9 -12.89 -25.68 -1.89
CA ARG A 9 -13.29 -24.34 -1.40
C ARG A 9 -12.76 -24.07 0.01
N GLY A 10 -12.80 -25.05 0.91
CA GLY A 10 -12.23 -24.91 2.26
C GLY A 10 -10.72 -24.68 2.26
N VAL A 11 -9.99 -25.37 1.39
CA VAL A 11 -8.53 -25.19 1.23
C VAL A 11 -8.22 -23.79 0.68
N GLN A 12 -8.91 -23.35 -0.38
CA GLN A 12 -8.73 -22.01 -0.96
C GLN A 12 -9.01 -20.89 0.06
N LEU A 13 -10.06 -21.02 0.88
CA LEU A 13 -10.36 -20.05 1.94
C LEU A 13 -9.28 -20.02 3.02
N GLY A 14 -8.72 -21.18 3.37
CA GLY A 14 -7.60 -21.28 4.31
C GLY A 14 -6.33 -20.59 3.80
N GLU A 15 -6.01 -20.78 2.53
CA GLU A 15 -4.85 -20.14 1.87
C GLU A 15 -5.04 -18.62 1.76
N LEU A 16 -6.22 -18.16 1.33
CA LEU A 16 -6.55 -16.72 1.27
C LEU A 16 -6.42 -16.04 2.63
N LYS A 17 -6.87 -16.71 3.70
CA LYS A 17 -6.73 -16.17 5.07
C LYS A 17 -5.26 -16.03 5.46
N LYS A 18 -4.44 -17.06 5.19
CA LYS A 18 -2.99 -17.01 5.48
C LYS A 18 -2.30 -15.88 4.73
N MET A 19 -2.58 -15.73 3.43
CA MET A 19 -2.04 -14.64 2.61
C MET A 19 -2.43 -13.26 3.16
N ARG A 20 -3.69 -13.08 3.55
CA ARG A 20 -4.16 -11.82 4.15
C ARG A 20 -3.43 -11.53 5.47
N ASP A 21 -3.30 -12.52 6.33
CA ASP A 21 -2.65 -12.35 7.63
C ASP A 21 -1.14 -12.03 7.45
N GLU A 22 -0.48 -12.65 6.49
CA GLU A 22 0.90 -12.34 6.10
C GLU A 22 1.04 -10.93 5.51
N ALA A 23 0.14 -10.52 4.62
CA ALA A 23 0.12 -9.16 4.08
C ALA A 23 -0.06 -8.10 5.17
N LEU A 24 -0.93 -8.35 6.15
CA LEU A 24 -1.11 -7.46 7.31
C LEU A 24 0.13 -7.40 8.19
N ARG A 25 0.89 -8.50 8.32
CA ARG A 25 2.17 -8.48 9.04
C ARG A 25 3.18 -7.61 8.31
N ILE A 26 3.37 -7.83 7.01
CA ILE A 26 4.28 -7.04 6.16
C ILE A 26 3.90 -5.55 6.21
N GLN A 27 2.60 -5.23 6.11
CA GLN A 27 2.14 -3.84 6.21
C GLN A 27 2.54 -3.19 7.53
N ARG A 28 2.44 -3.91 8.66
CA ARG A 28 2.85 -3.40 9.98
C ARG A 28 4.36 -3.23 10.07
N GLU A 29 5.13 -4.18 9.54
CA GLU A 29 6.59 -4.11 9.51
C GLU A 29 7.05 -2.88 8.71
N LEU A 30 6.48 -2.65 7.53
CA LEU A 30 6.76 -1.46 6.70
C LEU A 30 6.36 -0.15 7.38
N ALA A 31 5.21 -0.11 8.08
CA ALA A 31 4.78 1.08 8.81
C ALA A 31 5.70 1.42 10.00
N ALA A 32 6.39 0.41 10.55
CA ALA A 32 7.33 0.57 11.65
C ALA A 32 8.74 0.95 11.18
N GLU A 33 9.12 0.56 9.96
CA GLU A 33 10.38 0.94 9.34
C GLU A 33 10.44 2.45 9.10
N LYS A 34 11.58 3.07 9.43
CA LYS A 34 11.84 4.50 9.22
C LYS A 34 12.98 4.68 8.24
N ILE A 35 12.72 5.47 7.22
CA ILE A 35 13.67 5.85 6.19
C ILE A 35 13.93 7.34 6.39
N GLU A 36 15.17 7.68 6.74
CA GLU A 36 15.59 9.05 6.95
C GLU A 36 16.51 9.47 5.80
N ILE A 37 16.22 10.64 5.23
CA ILE A 37 17.07 11.26 4.20
C ILE A 37 17.38 12.67 4.68
N GLU A 38 18.66 13.04 4.58
CA GLU A 38 19.16 14.36 4.89
C GLU A 38 19.99 14.84 3.69
N GLU A 39 19.52 15.92 3.06
CA GLU A 39 20.16 16.56 1.91
C GLU A 39 20.11 18.08 2.11
N ASP A 40 21.27 18.73 2.02
CA ASP A 40 21.43 20.17 2.27
C ASP A 40 20.84 20.62 3.63
N ASP A 41 19.81 21.46 3.60
CA ASP A 41 19.08 21.97 4.76
C ASP A 41 17.76 21.23 5.01
N ILE A 42 17.54 20.10 4.33
CA ILE A 42 16.30 19.32 4.39
C ILE A 42 16.54 17.99 5.08
N LYS A 43 15.72 17.71 6.10
CA LYS A 43 15.64 16.40 6.75
C LYS A 43 14.22 15.86 6.66
N ILE A 44 14.07 14.67 6.10
CA ILE A 44 12.76 14.02 5.95
C ILE A 44 12.79 12.61 6.53
N VAL A 45 11.72 12.25 7.23
CA VAL A 45 11.50 10.88 7.71
C VAL A 45 10.21 10.34 7.11
N VAL A 46 10.31 9.21 6.44
CA VAL A 46 9.20 8.50 5.79
C VAL A 46 9.17 7.06 6.29
N SER A 47 8.00 6.48 6.52
CA SER A 47 7.92 5.04 6.79
C SER A 47 8.02 4.19 5.53
N GLY A 48 8.33 2.90 5.68
CA GLY A 48 8.40 1.94 4.56
C GLY A 48 7.08 1.79 3.78
N ASP A 49 5.94 2.13 4.41
CA ASP A 49 4.63 2.24 3.74
C ASP A 49 4.38 3.59 3.03
N GLN A 50 5.43 4.40 2.89
CA GLN A 50 5.46 5.70 2.21
C GLN A 50 4.60 6.79 2.87
N LYS A 51 4.54 6.83 4.20
CA LYS A 51 3.92 7.94 4.95
C LYS A 51 4.98 8.90 5.46
N VAL A 52 4.83 10.20 5.16
CA VAL A 52 5.74 11.25 5.66
C VAL A 52 5.45 11.47 7.14
N GLN A 53 6.44 11.21 8.00
CA GLN A 53 6.36 11.31 9.45
C GLN A 53 6.87 12.66 9.97
N SER A 54 8.01 13.11 9.46
CA SER A 54 8.56 14.43 9.75
C SER A 54 9.23 15.03 8.51
N LEU A 55 9.29 16.35 8.48
CA LEU A 55 9.99 17.13 7.48
C LEU A 55 10.46 18.40 8.16
N GLU A 56 11.76 18.63 8.09
CA GLU A 56 12.43 19.83 8.58
C GLU A 56 13.15 20.48 7.41
N ILE A 57 13.06 21.80 7.33
CA ILE A 57 13.79 22.62 6.36
C ILE A 57 14.46 23.74 7.18
N GLN A 58 15.79 23.85 7.08
CA GLN A 58 16.60 24.79 7.87
C GLN A 58 16.38 24.64 9.39
N GLY A 59 16.11 23.42 9.84
CA GLY A 59 15.81 23.12 11.24
C GLY A 59 14.40 23.50 11.70
N GLU A 60 13.53 23.98 10.79
CA GLU A 60 12.13 24.27 11.09
C GLU A 60 11.18 23.17 10.62
N ALA A 61 10.32 22.69 11.52
CA ALA A 61 9.33 21.66 11.22
C ALA A 61 8.23 22.17 10.25
N GLN A 62 8.01 21.43 9.17
CA GLN A 62 7.12 21.80 8.07
C GLN A 62 5.77 21.07 8.13
N SER A 63 5.02 21.21 9.24
CA SER A 63 3.78 20.45 9.49
C SER A 63 2.73 20.58 8.38
N ARG A 64 2.56 21.77 7.80
CA ARG A 64 1.60 21.99 6.70
C ARG A 64 2.02 21.28 5.41
N LEU A 65 3.33 21.19 5.15
CA LEU A 65 3.85 20.49 3.99
C LEU A 65 3.68 18.97 4.15
N ILE A 66 3.91 18.43 5.35
CA ILE A 66 3.64 17.02 5.68
C ILE A 66 2.19 16.64 5.35
N GLU A 67 1.21 17.46 5.74
CA GLU A 67 -0.20 17.19 5.42
C GLU A 67 -0.47 17.17 3.91
N VAL A 68 0.08 18.13 3.17
CA VAL A 68 -0.11 18.24 1.71
C VAL A 68 0.55 17.07 0.99
N LEU A 69 1.78 16.70 1.37
CA LEU A 69 2.50 15.56 0.80
C LEU A 69 1.73 14.25 1.03
N ASN A 70 1.30 13.99 2.27
CA ASN A 70 0.51 12.79 2.56
C ASN A 70 -0.83 12.76 1.79
N LYS A 71 -1.50 13.91 1.61
CA LYS A 71 -2.71 14.01 0.76
C LYS A 71 -2.39 13.69 -0.71
N ALA A 72 -1.27 14.20 -1.23
CA ALA A 72 -0.84 13.97 -2.60
C ALA A 72 -0.48 12.49 -2.85
N LEU A 73 0.30 11.88 -1.95
CA LEU A 73 0.66 10.46 -2.00
C LEU A 73 -0.58 9.57 -1.98
N LYS A 74 -1.53 9.84 -1.09
CA LYS A 74 -2.81 9.12 -1.04
C LYS A 74 -3.59 9.23 -2.35
N ARG A 75 -3.70 10.44 -2.93
CA ARG A 75 -4.37 10.64 -4.23
C ARG A 75 -3.66 9.88 -5.35
N SER A 76 -2.33 9.84 -5.35
CA SER A 76 -1.54 9.08 -6.32
C SER A 76 -1.86 7.58 -6.23
N GLN A 77 -1.89 7.02 -5.02
CA GLN A 77 -2.27 5.62 -4.77
C GLN A 77 -3.70 5.33 -5.26
N GLU A 78 -4.66 6.22 -5.00
CA GLU A 78 -6.03 6.07 -5.50
C GLU A 78 -6.10 6.07 -7.04
N VAL A 79 -5.30 6.91 -7.72
CA VAL A 79 -5.21 6.90 -9.19
C VAL A 79 -4.61 5.58 -9.69
N ALA A 80 -3.53 5.10 -9.07
CA ALA A 80 -2.91 3.83 -9.44
C ALA A 80 -3.88 2.66 -9.26
N ALA A 81 -4.58 2.61 -8.13
CA ALA A 81 -5.60 1.59 -7.85
C ALA A 81 -6.72 1.60 -8.89
N ARG A 82 -7.22 2.78 -9.28
CA ARG A 82 -8.22 2.93 -10.35
C ARG A 82 -7.72 2.38 -11.69
N LYS A 83 -6.47 2.66 -12.07
CA LYS A 83 -5.88 2.15 -13.32
C LYS A 83 -5.78 0.62 -13.32
N VAL A 84 -5.32 0.02 -12.21
CA VAL A 84 -5.25 -1.44 -12.06
C VAL A 84 -6.64 -2.07 -12.18
N GLN A 85 -7.65 -1.49 -11.53
CA GLN A 85 -9.04 -1.96 -11.64
C GLN A 85 -9.57 -1.89 -13.08
N GLN A 86 -9.27 -0.81 -13.81
CA GLN A 86 -9.64 -0.66 -15.22
C GLN A 86 -8.95 -1.73 -16.10
N MET A 87 -7.66 -1.99 -15.89
CA MET A 87 -6.94 -3.04 -16.60
C MET A 87 -7.54 -4.42 -16.32
N SER A 88 -7.77 -4.77 -15.06
CA SER A 88 -8.36 -6.07 -14.66
C SER A 88 -9.80 -6.24 -15.16
N GLY A 89 -10.61 -5.19 -15.12
CA GLY A 89 -11.98 -5.20 -15.66
C GLY A 89 -12.03 -5.29 -17.18
N GLY A 90 -11.12 -4.60 -17.87
CA GLY A 90 -10.99 -4.67 -19.33
C GLY A 90 -10.46 -6.02 -19.82
N LEU A 91 -9.50 -6.62 -19.09
CA LEU A 91 -8.95 -7.95 -19.38
C LEU A 91 -10.00 -9.06 -19.18
N SER A 92 -10.81 -8.98 -18.11
CA SER A 92 -11.90 -9.94 -17.87
C SER A 92 -12.97 -9.88 -18.98
N GLY A 93 -13.25 -8.68 -19.51
CA GLY A 93 -14.16 -8.48 -20.65
C GLY A 93 -13.61 -8.98 -22.00
N LEU A 94 -12.28 -9.05 -22.16
CA LEU A 94 -11.63 -9.55 -23.38
C LEU A 94 -11.38 -11.07 -23.35
N LEU A 95 -11.14 -11.65 -22.17
CA LEU A 95 -10.97 -13.10 -22.00
C LEU A 95 -12.30 -13.86 -21.87
N GLY A 96 -13.42 -13.14 -21.73
CA GLY A 96 -14.77 -13.70 -21.62
C GLY A 96 -15.55 -13.79 -22.95
N LYS A 97 -14.88 -13.65 -24.10
CA LYS A 97 -15.45 -13.90 -25.43
C LYS A 97 -14.78 -15.08 -26.11
#